data_AF-A0A545TV54-F1
#
_entry.id   AF-A0A545TV54-F1
#
_cell.length_a   1.000
_cell.length_b   1.000
_cell.length_c   1.000
_cell.angle_alpha   90.00
_cell.angle_beta   90.00
_cell.angle_gamma   90.00
#
_symmetry.space_group_name_H-M   'P 1'
#
loop_
_entity.id
_entity.type
_entity.pdbx_description
1 polymer ?
#
loop_
_entity_poly.entity_id
_entity_poly.type
_entity_poly.pdbx_seq_one_letter_code
_entity_poly.pdbx_strand_id
1 'polypeptide(L)' 'MNWNEEAARIIKAAKSRHGVEWKDIAELLDNELGVELSAQTIANRVNNGAFSFAFALQILAVLKVKHIEVPPIK' A
#
# COMPACT_ATOMS: atom_id res chain seq x y z
N MET A 1 11.87 -2.19 17.59
CA MET A 1 10.61 -2.55 16.90
C MET A 1 10.14 -1.32 16.15
N ASN A 2 10.17 -1.35 14.81
CA ASN A 2 9.80 -0.19 13.98
C ASN A 2 8.42 -0.45 13.35
N TRP A 3 7.37 0.08 13.98
CA TRP A 3 5.98 -0.08 13.53
C TRP A 3 5.76 0.35 12.08
N ASN A 4 6.53 1.32 11.60
CA ASN A 4 6.47 1.81 10.23
C ASN A 4 6.97 0.75 9.23
N GLU A 5 8.01 0.00 9.58
CA GLU A 5 8.50 -1.10 8.76
C GLU A 5 7.49 -2.26 8.68
N GLU A 6 6.79 -2.54 9.77
CA GLU A 6 5.76 -3.59 9.79
C GLU A 6 4.54 -3.19 8.94
N ALA A 7 4.07 -1.95 9.08
CA ALA A 7 3.02 -1.41 8.24
C ALA A 7 3.41 -1.48 6.76
N ALA A 8 4.63 -1.04 6.43
CA ALA A 8 5.16 -1.12 5.07
C ALA A 8 5.20 -2.56 4.53
N ARG A 9 5.56 -3.53 5.38
CA ARG A 9 5.61 -4.95 5.02
C ARG A 9 4.25 -5.48 4.59
N ILE A 10 3.18 -5.13 5.31
CA ILE A 10 1.81 -5.56 4.99
C ILE A 10 1.41 -5.08 3.59
N ILE A 11 1.66 -3.80 3.27
CA ILE A 11 1.31 -3.22 1.97
C ILE A 11 2.16 -3.80 0.84
N LYS A 12 3.47 -3.98 1.06
CA LYS A 12 4.36 -4.63 0.09
C LYS A 12 3.96 -6.09 -0.18
N ALA A 13 3.53 -6.82 0.85
CA ALA A 13 3.00 -8.17 0.69
C ALA A 13 1.71 -8.18 -0.13
N ALA A 14 0.79 -7.23 0.10
CA ALA A 14 -0.39 -7.07 -0.73
C ALA A 14 -0.01 -6.79 -2.19
N LYS A 15 0.84 -5.79 -2.47
CA LYS A 15 1.37 -5.50 -3.81
C LYS A 15 1.92 -6.78 -4.49
N SER A 16 2.79 -7.52 -3.79
CA SER A 16 3.43 -8.71 -4.32
C SER A 16 2.44 -9.84 -4.60
N ARG A 17 1.45 -10.08 -3.73
CA ARG A 17 0.42 -11.11 -3.93
C ARG A 17 -0.47 -10.81 -5.13
N HIS A 18 -0.71 -9.53 -5.41
CA HIS A 18 -1.49 -9.08 -6.56
C HIS A 18 -0.66 -8.96 -7.85
N GLY A 19 0.66 -9.15 -7.80
CA GLY A 19 1.52 -9.12 -8.98
C GLY A 19 1.60 -7.76 -9.68
N VAL A 20 1.38 -6.67 -8.93
CA VAL A 20 1.34 -5.30 -9.45
C VAL A 20 2.58 -4.51 -9.07
N GLU A 21 2.89 -3.50 -9.87
CA GLU A 21 3.92 -2.49 -9.61
C GLU A 21 3.34 -1.19 -9.04
N TRP A 22 4.20 -0.32 -8.51
CA TRP A 22 3.76 0.96 -7.94
C TRP A 22 3.09 1.88 -8.96
N LYS A 23 3.45 1.73 -10.24
CA LYS A 23 2.79 2.42 -11.36
C LYS A 23 1.34 1.97 -11.53
N ASP A 24 1.06 0.68 -11.37
CA ASP A 24 -0.29 0.14 -11.55
C ASP A 24 -1.17 0.60 -10.39
N ILE A 25 -0.62 0.63 -9.17
CA ILE A 25 -1.31 1.18 -8.00
C ILE A 25 -1.60 2.69 -8.18
N ALA A 26 -0.66 3.46 -8.75
CA ALA A 26 -0.89 4.88 -9.04
C ALA A 26 -2.05 5.07 -10.02
N GLU A 27 -2.06 4.32 -11.12
CA GLU A 27 -3.14 4.36 -12.11
C GLU A 27 -4.48 3.92 -11.51
N LEU A 28 -4.50 2.90 -10.65
CA LEU A 28 -5.73 2.44 -9.99
C LEU A 28 -6.25 3.46 -8.97
N LEU A 29 -5.37 4.09 -8.19
CA LEU A 29 -5.74 5.14 -7.23
C LEU A 29 -6.34 6.36 -7.92
N ASP A 30 -5.77 6.75 -9.06
CA ASP A 30 -6.30 7.84 -9.88
C ASP A 30 -7.67 7.45 -10.48
N ASN A 31 -7.73 6.35 -11.21
CA ASN A 31 -8.93 5.93 -11.95
C ASN A 31 -10.11 5.55 -11.04
N GLU A 32 -9.87 4.91 -9.89
CA GLU A 32 -10.97 4.42 -9.03
C GLU A 32 -11.33 5.40 -7.90
N LEU A 33 -10.38 6.20 -7.41
CA LEU A 33 -10.57 7.06 -6.23
C LEU A 33 -10.26 8.54 -6.47
N GLY A 34 -9.77 8.93 -7.65
CA GLY A 34 -9.34 10.30 -7.95
C GLY A 34 -8.11 10.74 -7.15
N VAL A 35 -7.27 9.79 -6.74
CA VAL A 35 -6.05 10.07 -5.95
C VAL A 35 -4.85 10.12 -6.88
N GLU A 36 -4.53 11.33 -7.35
CA GLU A 36 -3.41 11.58 -8.25
C GLU A 36 -2.07 11.58 -7.49
N LEU A 37 -1.33 10.47 -7.56
CA LEU A 37 0.01 10.34 -7.01
C LEU A 37 0.93 9.61 -7.98
N SER A 38 2.19 10.04 -8.07
CA SER A 38 3.18 9.30 -8.85
C SER A 38 3.59 8.00 -8.14
N ALA A 39 3.96 6.99 -8.93
CA ALA A 39 4.51 5.73 -8.43
C ALA A 39 5.67 5.93 -7.43
N GLN A 40 6.53 6.92 -7.70
CA GLN A 40 7.66 7.26 -6.83
C GLN A 40 7.19 7.80 -5.47
N THR A 41 6.18 8.67 -5.45
CA THR A 41 5.61 9.19 -4.21
C THR A 41 4.97 8.09 -3.37
N ILE A 42 4.24 7.17 -4.00
CA ILE A 42 3.65 6.00 -3.33
C ILE A 42 4.76 5.13 -2.75
N ALA A 43 5.77 4.78 -3.56
CA ALA A 43 6.89 3.96 -3.14
C ALA A 43 7.64 4.59 -1.95
N ASN A 44 7.94 5.89 -1.99
CA ASN A 44 8.62 6.58 -0.90
C ASN A 44 7.80 6.59 0.39
N ARG A 45 6.50 6.90 0.31
CA ARG A 45 5.60 6.90 1.48
C ARG A 45 5.53 5.50 2.11
N VAL A 46 5.33 4.47 1.29
CA VAL A 46 5.23 3.08 1.76
C VAL A 46 6.57 2.59 2.29
N ASN A 47 7.68 2.85 1.60
CA ASN A 47 9.01 2.37 2.01
C ASN A 47 9.45 2.94 3.35
N ASN A 48 9.13 4.21 3.61
CA ASN A 48 9.44 4.87 4.89
C ASN A 48 8.40 4.56 5.97
N GLY A 49 7.32 3.84 5.62
CA GLY A 49 6.18 3.52 6.49
C GLY A 49 5.44 4.76 7.02
N ALA A 50 5.65 5.92 6.42
CA ALA A 50 5.07 7.20 6.80
C ALA A 50 3.74 7.43 6.07
N PHE A 51 2.83 6.46 6.15
CA PHE A 51 1.49 6.55 5.58
C PHE A 51 0.42 6.35 6.63
N SER A 52 -0.71 7.04 6.46
CA SER A 52 -1.86 6.86 7.32
C SER A 52 -2.54 5.52 7.02
N PHE A 53 -3.26 4.98 8.00
CA PHE A 53 -4.10 3.80 7.76
C PHE A 53 -5.16 4.06 6.67
N ALA A 54 -5.66 5.30 6.53
CA ALA A 54 -6.55 5.65 5.43
C ALA A 54 -5.91 5.45 4.06
N PHE A 55 -4.65 5.86 3.88
CA PHE A 55 -3.90 5.61 2.63
C PHE A 55 -3.66 4.11 2.40
N ALA A 56 -3.39 3.37 3.47
CA ALA A 56 -3.29 1.92 3.42
C ALA A 56 -4.60 1.29 2.90
N LEU A 57 -5.75 1.72 3.43
CA LEU A 57 -7.07 1.26 2.99
C LEU A 57 -7.36 1.62 1.54
N GLN A 58 -6.96 2.80 1.06
CA GLN A 58 -7.11 3.18 -0.35
C GLN A 58 -6.36 2.20 -1.26
N ILE A 59 -5.09 1.88 -0.94
CA ILE A 59 -4.31 0.89 -1.69
C ILE A 59 -4.99 -0.48 -1.64
N LEU A 60 -5.41 -0.94 -0.45
CA LEU A 60 -6.05 -2.25 -0.29
C LEU A 60 -7.39 -2.32 -1.05
N ALA A 61 -8.16 -1.23 -1.08
CA ALA A 61 -9.44 -1.13 -1.76
C ALA A 61 -9.27 -1.27 -3.28
N VAL A 62 -8.34 -0.53 -3.89
CA VAL A 62 -8.10 -0.61 -5.34
C VAL A 62 -7.47 -1.94 -5.77
N LEU A 63 -6.75 -2.60 -4.86
CA LEU A 63 -6.28 -3.97 -5.05
C LEU A 63 -7.38 -5.03 -4.78
N LYS A 64 -8.58 -4.62 -4.37
CA LYS A 64 -9.72 -5.50 -4.04
C LYS A 64 -9.38 -6.52 -2.94
N VAL A 65 -8.50 -6.14 -2.01
CA VAL A 65 -8.13 -6.96 -0.85
C VAL A 65 -9.31 -7.00 0.12
N LYS A 66 -9.81 -8.21 0.40
CA LYS A 66 -10.94 -8.41 1.33
C LYS A 66 -10.52 -8.68 2.78
N HIS A 67 -9.32 -9.19 2.97
CA HIS A 67 -8.77 -9.51 4.28
C HIS A 67 -7.27 -9.23 4.29
N ILE A 68 -6.77 -8.76 5.42
CA ILE A 68 -5.35 -8.61 5.69
C ILE A 68 -4.99 -9.48 6.87
N GLU A 69 -3.90 -10.23 6.73
CA GLU A 69 -3.31 -10.96 7.83
C GLU A 69 -2.20 -10.10 8.43
N VAL A 70 -2.30 -9.82 9.73
CA VAL A 70 -1.24 -9.13 10.47
C VAL A 70 -0.29 -10.21 10.98
N PRO A 71 0.97 -10.27 10.50
CA PRO A 71 1.93 -11.25 10.99
C PRO A 71 2.27 -10.96 12.47
N PRO A 72 2.76 -11.96 13.23
CA PRO A 72 3.21 -11.74 14.59
C PRO A 72 4.25 -10.62 14.67
N ILE A 73 3.91 -9.54 15.34
CA ILE A 73 4.79 -8.39 15.52
C ILE A 73 5.72 -8.69 16.70
N LYS A 74 7.02 -8.78 16.43
CA LYS A 74 8.07 -9.14 17.41
C LYS A 74 8.89 -7.95 17.88
#